data_AF-A0A423HXM1-F1
#
_entry.id   AF-A0A423HXM1-F1
#
_cell.length_a   1.000
_cell.length_b   1.000
_cell.length_c   1.000
_cell.angle_alpha   90.00
_cell.angle_beta   90.00
_cell.angle_gamma   90.00
#
_symmetry.space_group_name_H-M   'P 1'
#
loop_
_entity.id
_entity.type
_entity.pdbx_description
1 polymer ?
#
loop_
_entity_poly.entity_id
_entity_poly.type
_entity_poly.pdbx_seq_one_letter_code
_entity_poly.pdbx_strand_id
1 'polypeptide(L)'
;MTAKLSPDSIGLIFTMNAAGHCAEEIADAAGCSYSTVVRYLNEAGVVLGNKGKPKQCTADYMALALDMRAHGSTWYDVEQHVGFHRSTFHSQLRAQRAQQ
;
A
#
# COMPACT_ATOMS: atom_id res chain seq x y z
N MET A 1 4.37 24.34 19.88
CA MET A 1 5.46 23.62 20.60
C MET A 1 5.31 22.14 20.28
N THR A 2 6.21 21.55 19.50
CA THR A 2 6.21 20.08 19.28
C THR A 2 6.92 19.45 20.47
N ALA A 3 6.16 18.94 21.43
CA ALA A 3 6.71 18.10 22.47
C ALA A 3 7.47 16.95 21.81
N LYS A 4 8.76 16.83 22.11
CA LYS A 4 9.59 15.74 21.60
C LYS A 4 9.06 14.44 22.23
N LEU A 5 8.80 13.44 21.40
CA LEU A 5 8.33 12.14 21.86
C LEU A 5 9.39 11.52 22.78
N SER A 6 8.99 10.74 23.77
CA SER A 6 9.94 10.09 24.68
C SER A 6 10.82 9.09 23.90
N PRO A 7 12.08 8.85 24.34
CA PRO A 7 12.93 7.84 23.72
C PRO A 7 12.29 6.45 23.68
N ASP A 8 11.52 6.09 24.72
CA ASP A 8 10.83 4.80 24.81
C ASP A 8 9.74 4.66 23.74
N SER A 9 8.92 5.69 23.54
CA SER A 9 7.90 5.70 22.48
C SER A 9 8.53 5.67 21.09
N ILE A 10 9.69 6.32 20.89
CA ILE A 10 10.44 6.25 19.62
C ILE A 10 10.97 4.83 19.39
N GLY A 11 11.54 4.19 20.42
CA GLY A 11 11.99 2.80 20.34
C GLY A 11 10.85 1.82 20.03
N LEU A 12 9.68 2.04 20.62
CA LEU A 12 8.48 1.26 20.36
C LEU A 12 8.02 1.36 18.91
N ILE A 13 8.03 2.58 18.32
CA ILE A 13 7.69 2.80 16.90
C ILE A 13 8.52 1.91 15.98
N PHE A 14 9.85 1.92 16.14
CA PHE A 14 10.73 1.14 15.28
C PHE A 14 10.60 -0.37 15.52
N THR A 15 10.43 -0.78 16.77
CA THR A 15 10.30 -2.20 17.14
C THR A 15 9.02 -2.80 16.53
N MET A 16 7.89 -2.10 16.66
CA MET A 16 6.62 -2.58 16.11
C MET A 16 6.61 -2.54 14.57
N ASN A 17 7.22 -1.52 13.95
CA ASN A 17 7.36 -1.49 12.50
C ASN A 17 8.21 -2.66 11.98
N ALA A 18 9.33 -2.98 12.66
CA ALA A 18 10.16 -4.14 12.31
C ALA A 18 9.43 -5.48 12.49
N ALA A 19 8.48 -5.56 13.43
CA ALA A 19 7.59 -6.71 13.61
C ALA A 19 6.43 -6.76 12.58
N GLY A 20 6.32 -5.77 11.69
CA GLY A 20 5.33 -5.75 10.61
C GLY A 20 3.96 -5.18 10.99
N HIS A 21 3.84 -4.53 12.16
CA HIS A 21 2.60 -3.85 12.53
C HIS A 21 2.35 -2.63 11.64
N CYS A 22 1.07 -2.29 11.46
CA CYS A 22 0.71 -1.13 10.67
C CYS A 22 0.83 0.17 11.49
N ALA A 23 1.05 1.29 10.81
CA ALA A 23 1.30 2.57 11.49
C ALA A 23 0.14 3.10 12.36
N GLU A 24 -1.10 2.59 12.20
CA GLU A 24 -2.21 2.88 13.12
C GLU A 24 -2.03 2.17 14.46
N GLU A 25 -1.76 0.86 14.44
CA GLU A 25 -1.50 0.07 15.66
C GLU A 25 -0.28 0.62 16.42
N ILE A 26 0.75 1.06 15.69
CA ILE A 26 1.93 1.69 16.26
C ILE A 26 1.57 3.02 16.93
N ALA A 27 0.69 3.82 16.33
CA ALA A 27 0.27 5.10 16.88
C ALA A 27 -0.47 4.93 18.20
N ASP A 28 -1.39 3.97 18.25
CA ASP A 28 -2.16 3.63 19.44
C ASP A 28 -1.24 3.12 20.57
N ALA A 29 -0.30 2.22 20.25
CA ALA A 29 0.63 1.66 21.23
C ALA A 29 1.66 2.67 21.74
N ALA A 30 2.18 3.53 20.86
CA ALA A 30 3.15 4.57 21.22
C ALA A 30 2.51 5.81 21.87
N GLY A 31 1.18 5.89 21.91
CA GLY A 31 0.43 7.01 22.47
C GLY A 31 0.64 8.30 21.67
N CYS A 32 0.77 8.21 20.34
CA CYS A 32 1.05 9.36 19.49
C CYS A 32 0.18 9.35 18.23
N SER A 33 0.20 10.45 17.46
CA SER A 33 -0.57 10.50 16.22
C SER A 33 0.06 9.65 15.11
N TYR A 34 -0.77 9.14 14.19
CA TYR A 34 -0.31 8.49 12.95
C TYR A 34 0.74 9.33 12.21
N SER A 35 0.50 10.64 12.07
CA SER A 35 1.45 11.56 11.43
C SER A 35 2.81 11.63 12.13
N THR A 36 2.84 11.42 13.45
CA THR A 36 4.08 11.37 14.23
C THR A 36 4.85 10.09 13.92
N VAL A 37 4.16 8.95 13.90
CA VAL A 37 4.74 7.65 13.51
C VAL A 37 5.35 7.72 12.11
N VAL A 38 4.60 8.22 11.13
CA VAL A 38 5.06 8.38 9.75
C VAL A 38 6.28 9.27 9.65
N ARG A 39 6.30 10.40 10.39
CA ARG A 39 7.45 11.30 10.40
C ARG A 39 8.71 10.60 10.91
N TYR A 40 8.64 9.94 12.06
CA TYR A 40 9.81 9.25 12.64
C TYR A 40 10.31 8.09 11.77
N LEU A 41 9.40 7.35 11.15
CA LEU A 41 9.76 6.27 10.22
C LEU A 41 10.40 6.82 8.94
N ASN A 42 9.85 7.88 8.36
CA ASN A 42 10.43 8.55 7.19
C ASN A 42 11.81 9.16 7.50
N GLU A 43 11.98 9.80 8.67
CA GLU A 43 13.27 10.33 9.13
C GLU A 43 14.34 9.23 9.29
N ALA A 44 13.92 8.01 9.63
CA ALA A 44 14.78 6.82 9.66
C ALA A 44 14.94 6.12 8.30
N GLY A 45 14.42 6.71 7.21
CA GLY A 45 14.47 6.14 5.86
C GLY A 45 13.45 5.02 5.58
N VAL A 46 12.56 4.74 6.52
CA VAL A 46 11.45 3.80 6.32
C VAL A 46 10.31 4.52 5.62
N VAL A 47 10.22 4.36 4.30
CA VAL A 47 9.09 4.86 3.52
C VAL A 47 7.91 3.93 3.74
N LEU A 48 7.01 4.31 4.65
CA LEU A 48 5.72 3.64 4.78
C LEU A 48 4.99 3.73 3.43
N GLY A 49 4.59 2.57 2.89
CA GLY A 49 3.89 2.49 1.62
C GLY A 49 2.70 3.44 1.56
N ASN A 50 2.26 3.79 0.34
CA ASN A 50 1.23 4.79 0.06
C ASN A 50 -0.17 4.47 0.65
N LYS A 51 -0.31 4.49 1.98
CA LYS A 51 -1.56 4.28 2.69
C LYS A 51 -2.49 5.47 2.39
N GLY A 52 -3.66 5.19 1.86
CA GLY A 52 -4.66 6.19 1.46
C GLY A 52 -4.59 6.64 0.00
N LYS A 53 -3.58 6.24 -0.79
CA LYS A 53 -3.68 6.38 -2.25
C LYS A 53 -4.50 5.22 -2.81
N PRO A 54 -5.44 5.47 -3.74
CA PRO A 54 -6.12 4.38 -4.41
C PRO A 54 -5.08 3.44 -5.02
N LYS A 55 -5.24 2.13 -4.76
CA LYS A 55 -4.39 1.10 -5.35
C LYS A 55 -4.42 1.33 -6.86
N GLN A 56 -3.27 1.60 -7.47
CA GLN A 56 -3.20 1.83 -8.91
C GLN A 56 -3.00 0.48 -9.59
N CYS A 57 -3.83 0.18 -10.60
CA CYS A 57 -3.59 -0.96 -11.47
C CYS A 57 -2.41 -0.62 -12.37
N THR A 58 -1.22 -1.01 -11.93
CA THR A 58 0.05 -0.80 -12.64
C THR A 58 0.15 -1.70 -13.87
N ALA A 59 1.18 -1.46 -14.70
CA ALA A 59 1.49 -2.33 -15.83
C ALA A 59 1.74 -3.79 -15.39
N ASP A 60 2.35 -4.01 -14.22
CA ASP A 60 2.62 -5.36 -13.70
C ASP A 60 1.32 -6.11 -13.38
N TYR A 61 0.36 -5.43 -12.75
CA TYR A 61 -0.96 -6.01 -12.50
C TYR A 61 -1.73 -6.29 -13.79
N MET A 62 -1.54 -5.45 -14.83
CA MET A 62 -2.10 -5.71 -16.14
C MET A 62 -1.46 -6.93 -16.82
N ALA A 63 -0.14 -7.05 -16.76
CA ALA A 63 0.58 -8.19 -17.32
C ALA A 63 0.16 -9.50 -16.65
N LEU A 64 0.09 -9.51 -15.31
CA LEU A 64 -0.42 -10.65 -14.55
C LEU A 64 -1.85 -11.01 -14.93
N ALA A 65 -2.75 -10.02 -15.03
CA ALA A 65 -4.13 -10.26 -15.43
C ALA A 65 -4.24 -10.85 -16.85
N LEU A 66 -3.43 -10.38 -17.81
CA LEU A 66 -3.40 -10.89 -19.17
C LEU A 66 -2.80 -12.30 -19.25
N ASP A 67 -1.76 -12.58 -18.46
CA ASP A 67 -1.17 -13.91 -18.36
C ASP A 67 -2.18 -14.93 -17.82
N MET A 68 -2.88 -14.60 -16.73
CA MET A 68 -3.97 -15.44 -16.21
C MET A 68 -5.06 -15.68 -17.26
N ARG A 69 -5.42 -14.65 -18.04
CA ARG A 69 -6.39 -14.77 -19.14
C ARG A 69 -5.88 -15.68 -20.26
N ALA A 70 -4.59 -15.65 -20.57
CA ALA A 70 -3.98 -16.53 -21.56
C ALA A 70 -4.00 -18.00 -21.11
N HIS A 71 -3.89 -18.26 -19.80
CA HIS A 71 -4.00 -19.59 -19.20
C HIS A 71 -5.46 -20.04 -18.97
N GLY A 72 -6.44 -19.30 -19.48
CA GLY A 72 -7.86 -19.68 -19.46
C GLY A 72 -8.64 -19.24 -18.22
N SER A 73 -8.02 -18.50 -17.28
CA SER A 73 -8.76 -17.96 -16.12
C SER A 73 -9.86 -17.00 -16.56
N THR A 74 -10.97 -16.98 -15.83
CA THR A 74 -12.04 -16.01 -16.06
C THR A 74 -11.66 -14.66 -15.48
N TRP A 75 -12.33 -13.58 -15.91
CA TRP A 75 -12.14 -12.27 -15.28
C TRP A 75 -12.50 -12.29 -13.79
N TYR A 76 -13.45 -13.12 -13.38
CA TYR A 76 -13.79 -13.28 -11.96
C TYR A 76 -12.61 -13.82 -11.16
N ASP A 77 -11.91 -14.84 -11.68
CA ASP A 77 -10.73 -15.41 -11.02
C ASP A 77 -9.59 -14.38 -10.91
N VAL A 78 -9.42 -13.57 -11.96
CA VAL A 78 -8.44 -12.46 -11.97
C VAL A 78 -8.79 -11.41 -10.92
N GLU A 79 -10.06 -11.05 -10.76
CA GLU A 79 -10.48 -10.11 -9.72
C GLU A 79 -10.16 -10.65 -8.32
N GLN A 80 -10.47 -11.91 -8.06
CA GLN A 80 -10.21 -12.57 -6.78
C GLN A 80 -8.71 -12.66 -6.48
N HIS A 81 -7.88 -12.90 -7.50
CA HIS A 81 -6.44 -13.04 -7.32
C HIS A 81 -5.71 -11.69 -7.20
N VAL A 82 -6.04 -10.73 -8.06
CA VAL A 82 -5.30 -9.45 -8.17
C VAL A 82 -5.88 -8.37 -7.25
N GLY A 83 -7.17 -8.47 -6.91
CA GLY A 83 -7.86 -7.54 -6.03
C GLY A 83 -8.25 -6.22 -6.70
N PHE A 84 -8.44 -6.22 -8.02
CA PHE A 84 -9.06 -5.13 -8.77
C PHE A 84 -10.30 -5.66 -9.50
N HIS A 85 -11.36 -4.87 -9.55
CA HIS A 85 -12.56 -5.22 -10.31
C HIS A 85 -12.29 -5.18 -11.82
N ARG A 86 -12.95 -6.04 -12.62
CA ARG A 86 -12.78 -6.15 -14.08
C ARG A 86 -12.95 -4.84 -14.83
N SER A 87 -13.80 -3.95 -14.32
CA SER A 87 -13.99 -2.63 -14.91
C SER A 87 -12.71 -1.80 -14.91
N THR A 88 -11.85 -1.97 -13.91
CA THR A 88 -10.54 -1.31 -13.84
C THR A 88 -9.64 -1.80 -14.97
N PHE A 89 -9.48 -3.13 -15.13
CA PHE A 89 -8.71 -3.71 -16.24
C PHE A 89 -9.25 -3.27 -17.61
N HIS A 90 -10.56 -3.29 -17.82
CA HIS A 90 -11.18 -2.81 -19.06
C HIS A 90 -10.94 -1.31 -19.30
N SER A 91 -10.97 -0.49 -18.25
CA SER A 91 -10.65 0.93 -18.34
C SER A 91 -9.19 1.15 -18.76
N GLN A 92 -8.24 0.44 -18.13
CA GLN A 92 -6.83 0.45 -18.50
C GLN A 92 -6.60 0.06 -19.96
N LEU A 93 -7.19 -1.05 -20.41
CA LEU A 93 -7.05 -1.54 -21.78
C LEU A 93 -7.59 -0.54 -22.82
N ARG A 94 -8.69 0.17 -22.50
CA ARG A 94 -9.20 1.24 -23.37
C ARG A 94 -8.26 2.44 -23.40
N ALA A 95 -7.73 2.85 -22.24
CA ALA A 95 -6.78 3.96 -22.16
C ALA A 95 -5.50 3.67 -22.97
N GLN A 96 -4.97 2.44 -22.92
CA GLN A 96 -3.81 2.03 -23.71
C GLN A 96 -4.08 2.08 -25.22
N ARG A 97 -5.27 1.64 -25.67
CA ARG A 97 -5.65 1.67 -27.10
C ARG A 97 -5.85 3.08 -27.65
N ALA A 98 -6.22 4.04 -26.80
CA ALA A 98 -6.40 5.43 -27.19
C ALA A 98 -5.08 6.22 -27.30
N GLN A 99 -3.98 5.65 -26.82
CA GLN A 99 -2.63 6.24 -26.88
C GLN A 99 -1.80 5.73 -28.06
N GLN A 100 -2.36 4.82 -28.88
CA GLN A 100 -1.78 4.32 -30.12
C GLN A 100 -2.45 4.99 -31.32
#